data_AF-A0A414Q0X3-F1
#
_entry.id   AF-A0A414Q0X3-F1
#
_cell.length_a   1.000
_cell.length_b   1.000
_cell.length_c   1.000
_cell.angle_alpha   90.00
_cell.angle_beta   90.00
_cell.angle_gamma   90.00
#
_symmetry.space_group_name_H-M   'P 1'
#
loop_
_entity.id
_entity.type
_entity.pdbx_description
1 polymer ?
#
loop_
_entity_poly.entity_id
_entity_poly.type
_entity_poly.pdbx_seq_one_letter_code
_entity_poly.pdbx_strand_id
1 'polypeptide(L)'
;MLLKHIFSDINISNLLTHVKKYFYYNHFLYIEETIQKFLACSIDKAFIVYQCPLCGSAHKFKISCKSRLCPACGKKYAALW
;
A
#
# COMPACT_ATOMS: atom_id res chain seq x y z
N MET A 1 -14.88 0.01 -9.59
CA MET A 1 -13.71 -0.52 -10.32
C MET A 1 -12.46 -0.15 -9.51
N LEU A 2 -11.90 -1.09 -8.74
CA LEU A 2 -10.79 -0.76 -7.83
C LEU A 2 -9.53 -0.55 -8.66
N LEU A 3 -8.85 0.60 -8.50
CA LEU A 3 -7.54 0.91 -9.08
C LEU A 3 -6.57 -0.28 -9.03
N LYS A 4 -6.69 -1.08 -7.97
CA LYS A 4 -5.91 -2.29 -7.74
C LYS A 4 -6.05 -3.34 -8.85
N HIS A 5 -7.24 -3.54 -9.42
CA HIS A 5 -7.43 -4.48 -10.53
C HIS A 5 -6.65 -4.04 -11.76
N ILE A 6 -6.75 -2.76 -12.13
CA ILE A 6 -6.00 -2.17 -13.25
C ILE A 6 -4.49 -2.41 -13.06
N PHE A 7 -3.98 -2.16 -11.87
CA PHE A 7 -2.56 -2.37 -11.56
C PHE A 7 -2.15 -3.85 -11.47
N SER A 8 -3.07 -4.77 -11.14
CA SER A 8 -2.81 -6.21 -11.16
C SER A 8 -2.81 -6.80 -12.57
N ASP A 9 -3.58 -6.22 -13.48
CA ASP A 9 -3.78 -6.74 -14.85
C ASP A 9 -2.75 -6.18 -15.85
N ILE A 10 -1.96 -5.18 -15.45
CA ILE A 10 -0.93 -4.55 -16.27
C ILE A 10 0.46 -5.06 -15.88
N ASN A 11 1.35 -5.21 -16.87
CA ASN A 11 2.78 -5.41 -16.61
C ASN A 11 3.42 -4.12 -16.09
N ILE A 12 3.29 -3.86 -14.78
CA ILE A 12 3.85 -2.68 -14.11
C ILE A 12 5.35 -2.59 -14.31
N SER A 13 6.07 -3.71 -14.24
CA SER A 13 7.53 -3.72 -14.40
C SER A 13 7.95 -3.14 -15.74
N ASN A 14 7.27 -3.55 -16.82
CA ASN A 14 7.51 -3.00 -18.15
C ASN A 14 7.17 -1.50 -18.21
N LEU A 15 6.00 -1.10 -17.70
CA LEU A 15 5.58 0.31 -17.65
C LEU A 15 6.61 1.19 -16.91
N LEU A 16 7.02 0.76 -15.71
CA LEU A 16 7.99 1.46 -14.87
C LEU A 16 9.33 1.63 -15.60
N THR A 17 9.78 0.60 -16.31
CA THR A 17 11.02 0.65 -17.10
C THR A 17 10.95 1.72 -18.20
N HIS A 18 9.81 1.84 -18.90
CA HIS A 18 9.62 2.83 -19.96
C HIS A 18 9.54 4.28 -19.45
N VAL A 19 8.95 4.49 -18.27
CA VAL A 19 8.78 5.84 -17.70
C VAL A 19 9.96 6.29 -16.85
N LYS A 20 10.85 5.38 -16.43
CA LYS A 20 12.02 5.65 -15.57
C LYS A 20 12.85 6.85 -16.02
N LYS A 21 13.04 7.02 -17.33
CA LYS A 21 13.83 8.11 -17.92
C LYS A 21 13.28 9.52 -17.65
N TYR A 22 12.02 9.65 -17.26
CA TYR A 22 11.37 10.94 -16.98
C TYR A 22 11.51 11.39 -15.52
N PHE A 23 12.13 10.58 -14.66
CA PHE A 23 12.22 10.84 -13.22
C PHE A 23 13.66 10.77 -12.72
N TYR A 24 13.97 11.59 -11.72
CA TYR A 24 15.19 11.41 -10.92
C TYR A 24 15.14 10.06 -10.20
N TYR A 25 16.31 9.43 -10.03
CA TYR A 25 16.44 8.10 -9.45
C TYR A 25 15.69 7.93 -8.11
N ASN A 26 15.92 8.82 -7.15
CA ASN A 26 15.28 8.75 -5.83
C ASN A 26 13.76 8.91 -5.91
N HIS A 27 13.28 9.78 -6.80
CA HIS A 27 11.85 9.96 -7.00
C HIS A 27 11.21 8.73 -7.66
N PHE A 28 11.90 8.13 -8.63
CA PHE A 28 11.46 6.89 -9.27
C PHE A 28 11.35 5.73 -8.27
N LEU A 29 12.37 5.54 -7.42
CA LEU A 29 12.33 4.53 -6.36
C LEU A 29 11.14 4.73 -5.41
N TYR A 30 10.84 5.97 -5.04
CA TYR A 30 9.68 6.29 -4.20
C TYR A 30 8.35 5.93 -4.90
N ILE A 31 8.23 6.20 -6.20
CA ILE A 31 7.04 5.81 -6.99
C ILE A 31 6.89 4.29 -7.03
N GLU A 32 7.98 3.57 -7.34
CA GLU A 32 7.99 2.11 -7.40
C GLU A 32 7.58 1.51 -6.04
N GLU A 33 8.21 1.96 -4.94
CA GLU A 33 7.89 1.51 -3.59
C GLU A 33 6.41 1.77 -3.23
N THR A 34 5.88 2.93 -3.62
CA THR A 34 4.49 3.31 -3.35
C THR A 34 3.50 2.40 -4.07
N ILE A 35 3.79 2.02 -5.31
CA ILE A 35 2.99 1.08 -6.11
C ILE A 35 3.08 -0.33 -5.53
N GLN A 36 4.27 -0.80 -5.17
CA GLN A 36 4.46 -2.13 -4.56
C GLN A 36 3.72 -2.26 -3.23
N LYS A 37 3.80 -1.25 -2.35
CA LYS A 37 3.01 -1.19 -1.10
C LYS A 37 1.51 -1.27 -1.37
N PHE A 38 1.02 -0.59 -2.41
CA PHE A 38 -0.40 -0.62 -2.78
C PHE A 38 -0.84 -2.00 -3.29
N LEU A 39 -0.04 -2.64 -4.15
CA LEU A 39 -0.32 -3.98 -4.66
C LEU A 39 -0.33 -5.03 -3.54
N ALA A 40 0.66 -4.97 -2.64
CA ALA A 40 0.75 -5.85 -1.48
C ALA A 40 -0.40 -5.63 -0.46
N CYS A 41 -0.98 -4.43 -0.44
CA CYS A 41 -2.05 -4.07 0.52
C CYS A 41 -3.28 -4.97 0.37
N SER A 42 -3.52 -5.86 1.32
CA SER A 42 -4.73 -6.67 1.38
C SER A 42 -5.31 -6.60 2.79
N ILE A 43 -6.57 -6.15 2.85
CA ILE A 43 -7.30 -5.87 4.09
C ILE A 43 -7.44 -7.12 4.97
N ASP A 44 -7.38 -8.30 4.35
CA ASP A 44 -7.63 -9.59 5.01
C ASP A 44 -6.34 -10.39 5.29
N LYS A 45 -5.20 -10.01 4.69
CA LYS A 45 -3.97 -10.82 4.74
C LYS A 45 -2.95 -10.34 5.77
N ALA A 46 -3.01 -9.08 6.21
CA ALA A 46 -2.00 -8.52 7.12
C ALA A 46 -2.65 -7.83 8.33
N PHE A 47 -2.52 -8.47 9.49
CA PHE A 47 -3.05 -7.98 10.76
C PHE A 47 -2.16 -8.38 11.92
N ILE A 48 -2.18 -7.58 12.97
CA ILE A 48 -1.54 -7.87 14.26
C ILE A 48 -2.65 -8.16 15.25
N VAL A 49 -2.50 -9.23 16.02
CA VAL A 49 -3.40 -9.56 17.13
C VAL A 49 -2.66 -9.26 18.43
N TYR A 50 -3.23 -8.39 19.25
CA TYR A 50 -2.77 -8.18 20.63
C TYR A 50 -3.72 -8.88 21.58
N GLN A 51 -3.17 -9.57 22.56
CA GLN A 51 -3.94 -10.19 23.61
C GLN A 51 -3.71 -9.44 24.93
N CYS A 52 -4.79 -9.10 25.62
CA CYS A 52 -4.71 -8.51 26.95
C CYS A 52 -4.23 -9.58 27.95
N PRO A 53 -3.11 -9.36 28.68
CA PRO A 53 -2.62 -10.36 29.63
C PRO A 53 -3.51 -10.49 30.88
N LEU A 54 -4.38 -9.50 31.16
CA LEU A 54 -5.23 -9.48 32.35
C LEU A 54 -6.58 -10.18 32.15
N CYS A 55 -7.23 -9.98 30.99
CA CYS A 55 -8.56 -10.55 30.72
C CYS A 55 -8.61 -11.51 29.52
N GLY A 56 -7.48 -11.73 28.83
CA GLY A 56 -7.37 -12.64 27.70
C GLY A 56 -8.04 -12.17 26.41
N SER A 57 -8.68 -11.00 26.39
CA SER A 57 -9.35 -10.47 25.19
C SER A 57 -8.35 -10.21 24.06
N ALA A 58 -8.73 -10.54 22.83
CA ALA A 58 -7.91 -10.35 21.63
C ALA A 58 -8.42 -9.17 20.79
N HIS A 59 -7.52 -8.25 20.45
CA HIS A 59 -7.79 -7.13 19.56
C HIS A 59 -7.00 -7.27 18.26
N LYS A 60 -7.71 -7.23 17.13
CA LYS A 60 -7.14 -7.37 15.79
C LYS A 60 -6.98 -5.99 15.14
N PHE A 61 -5.73 -5.60 14.86
CA PHE A 61 -5.41 -4.36 14.14
C PHE A 61 -4.96 -4.68 12.72
N LYS A 62 -5.56 -4.01 11.74
CA LYS A 62 -5.15 -4.14 10.34
C LYS A 62 -3.87 -3.34 10.10
N ILE A 63 -2.90 -3.94 9.42
CA ILE A 63 -1.67 -3.24 9.03
C ILE A 63 -1.98 -2.38 7.80
N SER A 64 -1.67 -1.07 7.87
CA SER A 64 -1.86 -0.18 6.74
C SER A 64 -0.65 -0.21 5.81
N CYS A 65 -0.88 -0.21 4.50
CA CYS A 65 0.22 -0.14 3.52
C CYS A 65 0.87 1.24 3.43
N LYS A 66 0.23 2.27 4.01
CA LYS A 66 0.64 3.69 3.95
C LYS A 66 0.86 4.26 2.55
N SER A 67 0.48 3.53 1.49
CA SER A 67 0.53 4.02 0.12
C SER A 67 -0.56 5.06 -0.12
N ARG A 68 -0.20 6.17 -0.77
CA ARG A 68 -1.14 7.23 -1.17
C ARG A 68 -2.19 6.75 -2.17
N LEU A 69 -1.88 5.70 -2.93
CA LEU A 69 -2.80 5.11 -3.92
C LEU A 69 -3.90 4.27 -3.28
N CYS A 70 -3.75 3.87 -2.01
CA CYS A 70 -4.71 3.00 -1.35
C CYS A 70 -5.92 3.81 -0.84
N PRO A 71 -7.15 3.56 -1.31
CA PRO A 71 -8.32 4.29 -0.81
C PRO A 71 -8.63 3.97 0.67
N ALA A 72 -8.25 2.78 1.14
CA ALA A 72 -8.45 2.35 2.52
C ALA A 72 -7.37 2.90 3.49
N CYS A 73 -6.11 2.95 3.06
CA CYS A 73 -5.00 3.35 3.92
C CYS A 73 -4.54 4.81 3.71
N GLY A 74 -4.61 5.31 2.47
CA GLY A 74 -4.13 6.63 2.05
C GLY A 74 -5.05 7.78 2.44
N LYS A 75 -6.36 7.53 2.62
CA LYS A 75 -7.35 8.55 3.01
C LYS A 75 -6.97 9.29 4.31
N LYS A 76 -6.38 8.56 5.27
CA LYS A 76 -5.92 9.14 6.55
C LYS A 76 -4.76 10.12 6.37
N TYR A 77 -3.92 9.92 5.35
CA TYR A 77 -2.75 10.75 5.08
C TYR A 77 -3.06 11.93 4.15
N ALA A 78 -4.07 11.82 3.28
CA ALA A 78 -4.47 12.91 2.39
C ALA A 78 -5.16 14.08 3.13
N ALA A 79 -5.82 13.80 4.26
CA ALA A 79 -6.54 14.82 5.04
C ALA A 79 -5.67 15.54 6.09
N LEU A 80 -4.42 15.10 6.28
CA LEU A 80 -3.47 15.64 7.27
C LEU A 80 -2.51 16.69 6.68
N TRP A 81 -2.74 17.11 5.44
CA TRP A 81 -1.94 18.09 4.70
C TRP A 81 -2.82 19.27 4.29
#